data_AF-A0A0G2HZ43-F1
#
_entry.id   AF-A0A0G2HZ43-F1
#
_cell.length_a   1.000
_cell.length_b   1.000
_cell.length_c   1.000
_cell.angle_alpha   90.00
_cell.angle_beta   90.00
_cell.angle_gamma   90.00
#
_symmetry.space_group_name_H-M   'P 1'
#
loop_
_entity.id
_entity.type
_entity.pdbx_description
1 polymer ?
#
loop_
_entity_poly.entity_id
_entity_poly.type
_entity_poly.pdbx_seq_one_letter_code
_entity_poly.pdbx_strand_id
1 'polypeptide(L)'
;MSETITKFLQLAQERALDDKIISLQETIASLHDRTNKAEARISQVEADKTQLQNRIDEAEALISQAKADNTKLQDEIVELRAQLSHTVESFMKAASRARYEEEQLRRPHEPQRNATQLRGPPRQPLNDESFEDTDDQQLLPQQEIEVMASQKADNLRGCEENPRKHRMKRSDRTHAHDDEVPRRGEKKQPHVGDRSTDRRKEFVAYYHSMRREYDEGKHGKNQRAFICRFIDGIGDPDFSHWLQECLKAQYPDKVHDAKRPPKAGGRTVALSRDLTWEEVKTLIKYTPHPSFTD
;
A
#
# COMPACT_ATOMS: atom_id res chain seq x y z
N MET A 1 -26.99 -82.47 12.75
CA MET A 1 -26.27 -81.40 13.47
C MET A 1 -25.43 -80.52 12.54
N SER A 2 -24.64 -81.07 11.61
CA SER A 2 -23.81 -80.27 10.67
C SER A 2 -24.61 -79.23 9.85
N GLU A 3 -25.74 -79.64 9.25
CA GLU A 3 -26.56 -78.73 8.42
C GLU A 3 -27.10 -77.50 9.16
N THR A 4 -27.47 -77.66 10.44
CA THR A 4 -28.00 -76.56 11.26
C THR A 4 -26.93 -75.51 11.53
N ILE A 5 -25.69 -75.93 11.78
CA ILE A 5 -24.56 -75.03 12.02
C ILE A 5 -24.23 -74.24 10.75
N THR A 6 -24.20 -74.91 9.59
CA THR A 6 -23.94 -74.24 8.31
C THR A 6 -25.01 -73.18 7.98
N LYS A 7 -26.29 -73.50 8.19
CA LYS A 7 -27.38 -72.53 8.00
C LYS A 7 -27.26 -71.32 8.93
N PHE A 8 -26.86 -71.53 10.17
CA PHE A 8 -26.66 -70.45 11.13
C PHE A 8 -25.50 -69.53 10.72
N LEU A 9 -24.36 -70.11 10.30
CA LEU A 9 -23.21 -69.33 9.83
C LEU A 9 -23.55 -68.54 8.56
N GLN A 10 -24.29 -69.14 7.63
CA GLN A 10 -24.75 -68.44 6.43
C GLN A 10 -25.65 -67.25 6.77
N LEU A 11 -26.65 -67.44 7.64
CA LEU A 11 -27.54 -66.35 8.06
C LEU A 11 -26.79 -65.22 8.77
N ALA A 12 -25.79 -65.56 9.59
CA ALA A 12 -24.95 -64.55 10.25
C ALA A 12 -24.11 -63.76 9.24
N GLN A 13 -23.57 -64.42 8.21
CA GLN A 13 -22.86 -63.77 7.12
C GLN A 13 -23.77 -62.86 6.30
N GLU A 14 -24.99 -63.31 5.96
CA GLU A 14 -25.99 -62.51 5.24
C GLU A 14 -26.32 -61.23 6.01
N ARG A 15 -26.59 -61.32 7.31
CA ARG A 15 -26.84 -60.14 8.16
C ARG A 15 -25.66 -59.17 8.20
N ALA A 16 -24.43 -59.68 8.31
CA ALA A 16 -23.24 -58.84 8.31
C ALA A 16 -23.04 -58.11 6.96
N LEU A 17 -23.42 -58.75 5.86
CA LEU A 17 -23.42 -58.11 4.54
C LEU A 17 -24.52 -57.05 4.43
N ASP A 18 -25.72 -57.31 4.94
CA ASP A 18 -26.82 -56.34 4.95
C ASP A 18 -26.47 -55.08 5.76
N ASP A 19 -25.90 -55.24 6.96
CA ASP A 19 -25.44 -54.12 7.79
C ASP A 19 -24.38 -53.28 7.05
N LYS A 20 -23.46 -53.95 6.35
CA LYS A 20 -22.44 -53.29 5.53
C LYS A 20 -23.05 -52.56 4.34
N ILE A 21 -24.06 -53.13 3.69
CA ILE A 21 -24.78 -52.49 2.59
C ILE A 21 -25.47 -51.22 3.08
N ILE A 22 -26.16 -51.27 4.22
CA ILE A 22 -26.81 -50.10 4.82
C ILE A 22 -25.79 -49.00 5.14
N SER A 23 -24.68 -49.35 5.79
CA SER A 23 -23.62 -48.38 6.12
C SER A 23 -22.97 -47.74 4.88
N LEU A 24 -22.78 -48.53 3.82
CA LEU A 24 -22.28 -48.02 2.54
C LEU A 24 -23.29 -47.09 1.86
N GLN A 25 -24.59 -47.40 1.91
CA GLN A 25 -25.66 -46.54 1.38
C GLN A 25 -25.70 -45.19 2.11
N GLU A 26 -25.59 -45.17 3.43
CA GLU A 26 -25.51 -43.95 4.23
C GLU A 26 -24.28 -43.11 3.87
N THR A 27 -23.12 -43.78 3.69
CA THR A 27 -21.87 -43.11 3.29
C THR A 27 -22.01 -42.49 1.90
N ILE A 28 -22.60 -43.20 0.95
CA ILE A 28 -22.86 -42.71 -0.41
C ILE A 28 -23.79 -41.49 -0.38
N ALA A 29 -24.88 -41.54 0.40
CA ALA A 29 -25.78 -40.41 0.56
C ALA A 29 -25.07 -39.18 1.14
N SER A 30 -24.25 -39.36 2.18
CA SER A 30 -23.45 -38.28 2.78
C SER A 30 -22.44 -37.67 1.80
N LEU A 31 -21.78 -38.51 1.00
CA LEU A 31 -20.84 -38.04 -0.04
C LEU A 31 -21.57 -37.29 -1.16
N HIS A 32 -22.77 -37.75 -1.54
CA HIS A 32 -23.59 -37.06 -2.53
C HIS A 32 -24.00 -35.66 -2.04
N ASP A 33 -24.47 -35.53 -0.79
CA ASP A 33 -24.80 -34.22 -0.20
C ASP A 33 -23.60 -33.28 -0.14
N ARG A 34 -22.42 -33.81 0.21
CA ARG A 34 -21.17 -33.03 0.22
C ARG A 34 -20.77 -32.58 -1.17
N THR A 35 -20.98 -33.41 -2.18
CA THR A 35 -20.70 -33.09 -3.59
C THR A 35 -21.63 -31.98 -4.07
N ASN A 36 -22.93 -32.10 -3.84
CA ASN A 36 -23.91 -31.07 -4.20
C ASN A 36 -23.61 -29.71 -3.52
N LYS A 37 -23.20 -29.72 -2.25
CA LYS A 37 -22.76 -28.51 -1.55
C LYS A 37 -21.48 -27.91 -2.13
N ALA A 38 -20.54 -28.75 -2.56
CA ALA A 38 -19.31 -28.28 -3.19
C ALA A 38 -19.59 -27.66 -4.57
N GLU A 39 -20.43 -28.29 -5.37
CA GLU A 39 -20.87 -27.77 -6.68
C GLU A 39 -21.55 -26.41 -6.54
N ALA A 40 -22.49 -26.26 -5.60
CA ALA A 40 -23.14 -24.98 -5.34
C ALA A 40 -22.14 -23.88 -4.94
N ARG A 41 -21.12 -24.21 -4.14
CA ARG A 41 -20.05 -23.26 -3.78
C ARG A 41 -19.17 -22.91 -4.97
N ILE A 42 -18.87 -23.86 -5.85
CA ILE A 42 -18.10 -23.62 -7.07
C ILE A 42 -18.87 -22.65 -7.98
N SER A 43 -20.16 -22.90 -8.22
CA SER A 43 -20.99 -22.01 -9.04
C SER A 43 -21.07 -20.58 -8.47
N GLN A 44 -21.14 -20.44 -7.14
CA GLN A 44 -21.11 -19.10 -6.51
C GLN A 44 -19.76 -18.40 -6.74
N VAL A 45 -18.64 -19.11 -6.57
CA VAL A 45 -17.31 -18.55 -6.78
C VAL A 45 -17.09 -18.14 -8.24
N GLU A 46 -17.64 -18.90 -9.20
CA GLU A 46 -17.60 -18.55 -10.62
C GLU A 46 -18.43 -17.28 -10.95
N ALA A 47 -19.59 -17.13 -10.31
CA ALA A 47 -20.39 -15.91 -10.42
C ALA A 47 -19.65 -14.70 -9.83
N ASP A 48 -19.08 -14.84 -8.64
CA ASP A 48 -18.31 -13.78 -7.97
C ASP A 48 -17.08 -13.39 -8.81
N LYS A 49 -16.37 -14.37 -9.38
CA LYS A 49 -15.24 -14.15 -10.28
C LYS A 49 -15.66 -13.31 -11.49
N THR A 50 -16.78 -13.65 -12.12
CA THR A 50 -17.31 -12.92 -13.29
C THR A 50 -17.67 -11.48 -12.93
N GLN A 51 -18.31 -11.28 -11.77
CA GLN A 51 -18.63 -9.94 -11.29
C GLN A 51 -17.38 -9.10 -11.00
N LEU A 52 -16.35 -9.70 -10.39
CA LEU A 52 -15.09 -9.02 -10.13
C LEU A 52 -14.38 -8.64 -11.43
N GLN A 53 -14.40 -9.52 -12.45
CA GLN A 53 -13.82 -9.21 -13.76
C GLN A 53 -14.50 -8.00 -14.40
N ASN A 54 -15.84 -7.96 -14.41
CA ASN A 54 -16.59 -6.81 -14.96
C ASN A 54 -16.24 -5.49 -14.25
N ARG A 55 -16.03 -5.52 -12.93
CA ARG A 55 -15.61 -4.33 -12.15
C ARG A 55 -14.19 -3.89 -12.46
N ILE A 56 -13.30 -4.83 -12.78
CA ILE A 56 -11.94 -4.52 -13.23
C ILE A 56 -12.00 -3.83 -14.59
N ASP A 57 -12.75 -4.39 -15.54
CA ASP A 57 -12.89 -3.84 -16.89
C ASP A 57 -13.49 -2.41 -16.86
N GLU A 58 -14.48 -2.16 -16.00
CA GLU A 58 -15.06 -0.83 -15.78
C GLU A 58 -14.02 0.15 -15.20
N ALA A 59 -13.24 -0.28 -14.20
CA ALA A 59 -12.20 0.56 -13.62
C ALA A 59 -11.10 0.89 -14.64
N GLU A 60 -10.71 -0.05 -15.50
CA GLU A 60 -9.74 0.17 -16.57
C GLU A 60 -10.24 1.18 -17.62
N ALA A 61 -11.53 1.12 -17.96
CA ALA A 61 -12.18 2.10 -18.84
C ALA A 61 -12.16 3.52 -18.22
N LEU A 62 -12.51 3.64 -16.94
CA LEU A 62 -12.48 4.93 -16.22
C LEU A 62 -11.07 5.50 -16.11
N ILE A 63 -10.06 4.67 -15.85
CA ILE A 63 -8.65 5.09 -15.81
C ILE A 63 -8.21 5.60 -17.18
N SER A 64 -8.59 4.90 -18.26
CA SER A 64 -8.25 5.30 -19.63
C SER A 64 -8.89 6.64 -19.99
N GLN A 65 -10.15 6.85 -19.61
CA GLN A 65 -10.84 8.12 -19.79
C GLN A 65 -10.17 9.26 -19.00
N ALA A 66 -9.87 9.03 -17.72
CA ALA A 66 -9.20 10.03 -16.88
C ALA A 66 -7.82 10.43 -17.42
N LYS A 67 -7.06 9.47 -17.99
CA LYS A 67 -5.78 9.76 -18.67
C LYS A 67 -5.98 10.65 -19.89
N ALA A 68 -6.96 10.36 -20.74
CA ALA A 68 -7.26 11.16 -21.91
C ALA A 68 -7.69 12.58 -21.56
N ASP A 69 -8.49 12.75 -20.50
CA ASP A 69 -8.88 14.08 -20.03
C ASP A 69 -7.71 14.83 -19.39
N ASN A 70 -6.82 14.14 -18.68
CA ASN A 70 -5.59 14.75 -18.16
C ASN A 70 -4.70 15.28 -19.29
N THR A 71 -4.50 14.50 -20.37
CA THR A 71 -3.72 14.96 -21.53
C THR A 71 -4.33 16.19 -22.19
N LYS A 72 -5.66 16.26 -22.33
CA LYS A 72 -6.34 17.46 -22.87
C LYS A 72 -6.10 18.68 -21.97
N LEU A 73 -6.23 18.53 -20.66
CA LEU A 73 -5.98 19.61 -19.71
C LEU A 73 -4.51 20.06 -19.74
N GLN A 74 -3.56 19.15 -19.93
CA GLN A 74 -2.15 19.48 -20.10
C GLN A 74 -1.93 20.31 -21.37
N ASP A 75 -2.53 19.92 -22.49
CA ASP A 75 -2.46 20.68 -23.75
C ASP A 75 -3.07 22.08 -23.60
N GLU A 76 -4.24 22.20 -22.95
CA GLU A 76 -4.88 23.49 -22.65
C GLU A 76 -3.98 24.38 -21.77
N ILE A 77 -3.30 23.81 -20.77
CA ILE A 77 -2.37 24.56 -19.92
C ILE A 77 -1.18 25.08 -20.74
N VAL A 78 -0.63 24.28 -21.66
CA VAL A 78 0.47 24.70 -22.54
C VAL A 78 0.03 25.85 -23.44
N GLU A 79 -1.15 25.75 -24.04
CA GLU A 79 -1.74 26.79 -24.88
C GLU A 79 -1.97 28.09 -24.10
N LEU A 80 -2.57 28.02 -22.92
CA LEU A 80 -2.78 29.19 -22.06
C LEU A 80 -1.47 29.85 -21.63
N ARG A 81 -0.41 29.08 -21.38
CA ARG A 81 0.92 29.62 -21.09
C ARG A 81 1.51 30.36 -22.29
N ALA A 82 1.34 29.84 -23.50
CA ALA A 82 1.77 30.51 -24.72
C ALA A 82 1.04 31.83 -24.94
N GLN A 83 -0.28 31.85 -24.76
CA GLN A 83 -1.12 33.05 -24.85
C GLN A 83 -0.72 34.12 -23.83
N LEU A 84 -0.43 33.70 -22.59
CA LEU A 84 0.04 34.61 -21.54
C LEU A 84 1.41 35.22 -21.89
N SER A 85 2.37 34.40 -22.36
CA SER A 85 3.69 34.87 -22.80
C SER A 85 3.56 35.93 -23.90
N HIS A 86 2.74 35.66 -24.92
CA HIS A 86 2.48 36.60 -26.00
C HIS A 86 1.88 37.92 -25.50
N THR A 87 0.92 37.83 -24.57
CA THR A 87 0.28 39.01 -23.95
C THR A 87 1.30 39.84 -23.18
N VAL A 88 2.16 39.22 -22.38
CA VAL A 88 3.23 39.90 -21.64
C VAL A 88 4.20 40.59 -22.59
N GLU A 89 4.64 39.93 -23.66
CA GLU A 89 5.52 40.54 -24.66
C GLU A 89 4.89 41.76 -25.35
N SER A 90 3.63 41.65 -25.75
CA SER A 90 2.89 42.76 -26.37
C SER A 90 2.75 43.95 -25.43
N PHE A 91 2.47 43.70 -24.15
CA PHE A 91 2.42 44.72 -23.11
C PHE A 91 3.78 45.40 -22.91
N MET A 92 4.87 44.64 -22.82
CA MET A 92 6.22 45.18 -22.68
C MET A 92 6.61 46.06 -23.88
N LYS A 93 6.25 45.66 -25.11
CA LYS A 93 6.44 46.47 -26.32
C LYS A 93 5.63 47.75 -26.28
N ALA A 94 4.37 47.70 -25.88
CA ALA A 94 3.50 48.87 -25.76
C ALA A 94 4.02 49.85 -24.68
N ALA A 95 4.41 49.34 -23.51
CA ALA A 95 4.99 50.15 -22.43
C ALA A 95 6.28 50.84 -22.86
N SER A 96 7.14 50.16 -23.62
CA SER A 96 8.39 50.74 -24.15
C SER A 96 8.10 51.86 -25.16
N ARG A 97 7.12 51.69 -26.04
CA ARG A 97 6.68 52.75 -26.98
C ARG A 97 6.11 53.96 -26.25
N ALA A 98 5.25 53.74 -25.26
CA ALA A 98 4.67 54.83 -24.46
C ALA A 98 5.75 55.66 -23.74
N ARG A 99 6.77 55.01 -23.15
CA ARG A 99 7.91 55.70 -22.53
C ARG A 99 8.71 56.53 -23.54
N TYR A 100 8.93 56.01 -24.75
CA TYR A 100 9.63 56.74 -25.80
C TYR A 100 8.85 57.98 -26.26
N GLU A 101 7.53 57.84 -26.44
CA GLU A 101 6.64 58.97 -26.80
C GLU A 101 6.59 60.04 -25.70
N GLU A 102 6.49 59.63 -24.43
CA GLU A 102 6.54 60.54 -23.27
C GLU A 102 7.85 61.32 -23.22
N GLU A 103 9.00 60.66 -23.46
CA GLU A 103 10.31 61.32 -23.50
C GLU A 103 10.43 62.32 -24.66
N GLN A 104 9.87 62.00 -25.83
CA GLN A 104 9.86 62.92 -26.98
C GLN A 104 9.03 64.17 -26.72
N LEU A 105 7.90 64.05 -26.01
CA LEU A 105 7.08 65.18 -25.58
C LEU A 105 7.76 66.03 -24.50
N ARG A 106 8.61 65.43 -23.67
CA ARG A 106 9.31 66.11 -22.58
C ARG A 106 10.49 66.96 -23.05
N ARG A 107 11.06 66.68 -24.23
CA ARG A 107 12.15 67.49 -24.79
C ARG A 107 11.64 68.91 -25.06
N PRO A 108 12.19 69.94 -24.38
CA PRO A 108 11.87 71.33 -24.71
C PRO A 108 12.26 71.59 -26.16
N HIS A 109 11.42 72.31 -26.90
CA HIS A 109 11.74 72.78 -28.24
C HIS A 109 12.94 73.74 -28.14
N GLU A 110 14.15 73.19 -28.18
CA GLU A 110 15.37 73.99 -28.15
C GLU A 110 15.41 74.79 -29.45
N PRO A 111 15.36 76.13 -29.40
CA PRO A 111 15.47 76.92 -30.62
C PRO A 111 16.86 76.66 -31.20
N GLN A 112 16.90 76.26 -32.47
CA GLN A 112 18.10 76.08 -33.29
C GLN A 112 19.08 77.24 -33.05
N ARG A 113 20.01 77.07 -32.12
CA ARG A 113 21.12 77.99 -31.93
C ARG A 113 22.16 77.62 -32.97
N ASN A 114 22.22 78.44 -34.02
CA ASN A 114 23.25 78.42 -35.06
C ASN A 114 24.63 78.19 -34.42
N ALA A 115 25.23 77.04 -34.71
CA ALA A 115 26.54 76.65 -34.23
C ALA A 115 27.62 77.55 -34.85
N THR A 116 28.06 78.56 -34.10
CA THR A 116 29.37 79.17 -34.32
C THR A 116 30.41 78.33 -33.57
N GLN A 117 31.36 77.85 -34.35
CA GLN A 117 32.56 77.09 -34.01
C GLN A 117 33.18 77.47 -32.66
N LEU A 118 33.32 76.50 -31.75
CA LEU A 118 34.48 76.43 -30.86
C LEU A 118 34.87 74.96 -30.67
N ARG A 119 35.93 74.61 -31.42
CA ARG A 119 36.58 73.31 -31.51
C ARG A 119 37.42 73.09 -30.25
N GLY A 120 36.91 72.30 -29.29
CA GLY A 120 37.72 71.73 -28.21
C GLY A 120 38.40 70.42 -28.65
N PRO A 121 39.60 70.09 -28.16
CA PRO A 121 40.41 68.98 -28.66
C PRO A 121 39.85 67.61 -28.25
N PRO A 122 40.16 66.55 -29.02
CA PRO A 122 39.59 65.23 -28.84
C PRO A 122 40.12 64.57 -27.56
N ARG A 123 39.23 64.21 -26.64
CA ARG A 123 39.57 63.29 -25.54
C ARG A 123 39.61 61.87 -26.09
N GLN A 124 40.76 61.23 -25.89
CA GLN A 124 41.01 59.83 -26.22
C GLN A 124 40.07 58.91 -25.42
N PRO A 125 39.59 57.80 -26.02
CA PRO A 125 38.88 56.77 -25.28
C PRO A 125 39.89 55.96 -24.46
N LEU A 126 39.72 55.98 -23.14
CA LEU A 126 40.35 55.02 -22.24
C LEU A 126 39.67 53.67 -22.48
N ASN A 127 40.43 52.76 -23.10
CA ASN A 127 40.20 51.34 -23.01
C ASN A 127 40.56 50.93 -21.57
N ASP A 128 39.56 50.62 -20.74
CA ASP A 128 39.71 49.66 -19.65
C ASP A 128 38.31 49.34 -19.13
N GLU A 129 37.92 48.09 -19.38
CA GLU A 129 37.30 47.13 -18.45
C GLU A 129 36.44 46.18 -19.27
N SER A 130 37.12 45.15 -19.79
CA SER A 130 36.57 43.85 -20.07
C SER A 130 35.86 43.32 -18.82
N PHE A 131 34.57 43.61 -18.72
CA PHE A 131 33.65 42.97 -17.80
C PHE A 131 33.41 41.56 -18.35
N GLU A 132 34.02 40.57 -17.70
CA GLU A 132 33.74 39.17 -17.99
C GLU A 132 32.26 38.89 -17.70
N ASP A 133 31.50 38.60 -18.75
CA ASP A 133 30.21 37.91 -18.69
C ASP A 133 30.44 36.53 -18.08
N THR A 134 30.43 36.45 -16.75
CA THR A 134 30.07 35.21 -16.03
C THR A 134 28.56 35.04 -16.11
N ASP A 135 28.11 34.58 -17.27
CA ASP A 135 26.77 34.05 -17.51
C ASP A 135 26.68 32.64 -16.88
N ASP A 136 26.84 32.56 -15.56
CA ASP A 136 26.46 31.38 -14.78
C ASP A 136 24.94 31.39 -14.58
N GLN A 137 24.22 31.17 -15.67
CA GLN A 137 22.86 30.64 -15.61
C GLN A 137 22.96 29.20 -15.10
N GLN A 138 22.98 29.05 -13.77
CA GLN A 138 22.56 27.82 -13.13
C GLN A 138 21.10 27.55 -13.51
N LEU A 139 20.91 26.85 -14.62
CA LEU A 139 19.75 26.03 -14.91
C LEU A 139 19.55 25.10 -13.71
N LEU A 140 18.72 25.53 -12.76
CA LEU A 140 18.14 24.63 -11.79
C LEU A 140 17.47 23.48 -12.57
N PRO A 141 17.82 22.22 -12.31
CA PRO A 141 17.19 21.11 -12.99
C PRO A 141 15.71 21.12 -12.64
N GLN A 142 14.85 21.32 -13.65
CA GLN A 142 13.39 21.24 -13.57
C GLN A 142 12.87 19.82 -13.20
N GLN A 143 13.72 18.91 -12.74
CA GLN A 143 13.38 17.53 -12.43
C GLN A 143 12.90 17.28 -10.99
N GLU A 144 12.95 18.26 -10.07
CA GLU A 144 12.56 18.02 -8.67
C GLU A 144 11.15 18.50 -8.28
N ILE A 145 10.40 19.18 -9.16
CA ILE A 145 9.04 19.62 -8.83
C ILE A 145 7.99 18.51 -9.06
N GLU A 146 8.33 17.47 -9.83
CA GLU A 146 7.39 16.38 -10.15
C GLU A 146 7.30 15.30 -9.05
N VAL A 147 8.28 15.21 -8.14
CA VAL A 147 8.30 14.16 -7.10
C VAL A 147 7.45 14.54 -5.87
N MET A 148 7.21 15.83 -5.62
CA MET A 148 6.42 16.28 -4.47
C MET A 148 4.90 16.38 -4.74
N ALA A 149 4.47 16.45 -6.01
CA ALA A 149 3.04 16.51 -6.34
C ALA A 149 2.34 15.14 -6.25
N SER A 150 3.05 14.03 -6.44
CA SER A 150 2.48 12.68 -6.30
C SER A 150 2.27 12.21 -4.85
N GLN A 151 2.91 12.84 -3.85
CA GLN A 151 2.74 12.43 -2.44
C GLN A 151 1.56 13.12 -1.74
N LYS A 152 0.88 14.08 -2.39
CA LYS A 152 -0.21 14.85 -1.76
C LYS A 152 -1.62 14.40 -2.16
N ALA A 153 -1.75 13.44 -3.09
CA ALA A 153 -3.04 12.92 -3.53
C ALA A 153 -3.63 11.81 -2.63
N ASP A 154 -2.82 11.21 -1.74
CA ASP A 154 -3.28 10.11 -0.86
C ASP A 154 -3.94 10.59 0.45
N ASN A 155 -3.98 11.90 0.73
CA ASN A 155 -4.47 12.44 2.01
C ASN A 155 -5.90 13.02 1.97
N LEU A 156 -6.65 12.87 0.88
CA LEU A 156 -8.03 13.35 0.77
C LEU A 156 -8.98 12.26 0.25
N ARG A 157 -9.03 11.13 0.96
CA ARG A 157 -10.15 10.18 0.84
C ARG A 157 -10.54 9.69 2.24
N GLY A 158 -11.38 10.48 2.90
CA GLY A 158 -11.78 10.21 4.28
C GLY A 158 -13.00 11.02 4.73
N CYS A 159 -14.02 11.16 3.88
CA CYS A 159 -15.35 11.62 4.27
C CYS A 159 -16.40 10.80 3.51
N GLU A 160 -16.65 9.56 3.94
CA GLU A 160 -17.92 8.91 3.62
C GLU A 160 -18.59 8.37 4.87
N GLU A 161 -19.91 8.47 4.80
CA GLU A 161 -20.87 8.55 5.87
C GLU A 161 -21.03 7.28 6.69
N ASN A 162 -21.50 7.53 7.91
CA ASN A 162 -21.75 6.60 8.99
C ASN A 162 -23.21 6.09 8.92
N PRO A 163 -23.50 4.81 8.58
CA PRO A 163 -24.82 4.26 8.78
C PRO A 163 -24.92 3.64 10.18
N ARG A 164 -25.55 4.42 11.06
CA ARG A 164 -26.56 4.01 12.05
C ARG A 164 -26.46 2.57 12.59
N LYS A 165 -25.98 2.54 13.84
CA LYS A 165 -26.16 1.53 14.88
C LYS A 165 -27.54 0.84 14.82
N HIS A 166 -27.59 -0.39 14.32
CA HIS A 166 -28.68 -1.32 14.65
C HIS A 166 -28.28 -2.19 15.85
N ARG A 167 -28.86 -1.81 16.99
CA ARG A 167 -28.88 -2.50 18.27
C ARG A 167 -29.52 -3.89 18.12
N MET A 168 -28.71 -4.95 18.02
CA MET A 168 -29.21 -6.32 18.18
C MET A 168 -29.50 -6.61 19.66
N LYS A 169 -30.72 -7.09 19.90
CA LYS A 169 -31.22 -7.53 21.19
C LYS A 169 -30.48 -8.81 21.61
N ARG A 170 -29.95 -8.80 22.83
CA ARG A 170 -29.56 -10.01 23.56
C ARG A 170 -30.80 -10.87 23.76
N SER A 171 -30.76 -12.09 23.25
CA SER A 171 -31.63 -13.18 23.69
C SER A 171 -30.80 -14.12 24.56
N ASP A 172 -31.19 -14.15 25.83
CA ASP A 172 -30.73 -15.06 26.86
C ASP A 172 -31.09 -16.52 26.57
N ARG A 173 -30.35 -17.42 27.25
CA ARG A 173 -30.71 -18.81 27.64
C ARG A 173 -30.70 -19.87 26.51
N THR A 174 -30.28 -21.12 26.71
CA THR A 174 -29.86 -21.94 27.88
C THR A 174 -29.40 -23.31 27.35
N HIS A 175 -28.49 -23.98 28.07
CA HIS A 175 -28.27 -25.45 28.10
C HIS A 175 -27.85 -26.12 26.78
N ALA A 176 -27.01 -27.14 26.72
CA ALA A 176 -26.62 -28.14 27.71
C ALA A 176 -25.14 -28.53 27.53
N HIS A 177 -24.55 -29.04 28.61
CA HIS A 177 -23.32 -29.83 28.58
C HIS A 177 -23.61 -31.15 27.88
N ASP A 178 -22.92 -31.44 26.78
CA ASP A 178 -22.70 -32.80 26.31
C ASP A 178 -21.19 -33.04 26.22
N ASP A 179 -20.71 -33.84 27.17
CA ASP A 179 -19.36 -34.42 27.20
C ASP A 179 -19.26 -35.49 26.11
N GLU A 180 -19.05 -35.09 24.85
CA GLU A 180 -18.55 -36.02 23.83
C GLU A 180 -17.02 -36.01 23.82
N VAL A 181 -16.46 -37.05 24.44
CA VAL A 181 -15.05 -37.44 24.33
C VAL A 181 -14.73 -37.70 22.84
N PRO A 182 -13.85 -36.92 22.19
CA PRO A 182 -13.54 -37.12 20.79
C PRO A 182 -12.80 -38.44 20.60
N ARG A 183 -13.45 -39.40 19.94
CA ARG A 183 -12.80 -40.59 19.42
C ARG A 183 -11.63 -40.17 18.54
N ARG A 184 -10.49 -40.80 18.81
CA ARG A 184 -9.16 -40.67 18.19
C ARG A 184 -9.24 -41.02 16.69
N GLY A 185 -9.82 -40.11 15.91
CA GLY A 185 -9.93 -40.18 14.45
C GLY A 185 -8.56 -39.96 13.80
N GLU A 186 -8.32 -40.76 12.79
CA GLU A 186 -7.11 -40.83 11.97
C GLU A 186 -6.55 -39.44 11.63
N LYS A 187 -5.29 -39.22 12.01
CA LYS A 187 -4.50 -38.08 11.55
C LYS A 187 -4.36 -38.20 10.03
N LYS A 188 -5.23 -37.52 9.29
CA LYS A 188 -4.98 -37.21 7.88
C LYS A 188 -3.59 -36.61 7.82
N GLN A 189 -2.67 -37.27 7.11
CA GLN A 189 -1.35 -36.71 6.87
C GLN A 189 -1.57 -35.32 6.27
N PRO A 190 -1.04 -34.26 6.88
CA PRO A 190 -1.12 -32.93 6.31
C PRO A 190 -0.50 -33.02 4.93
N HIS A 191 -1.28 -32.61 3.93
CA HIS A 191 -0.78 -32.38 2.59
C HIS A 191 0.56 -31.63 2.73
N VAL A 192 1.62 -32.09 2.09
CA VAL A 192 2.92 -31.41 2.06
C VAL A 192 2.74 -30.15 1.20
N GLY A 193 1.94 -29.22 1.71
CA GLY A 193 1.97 -27.83 1.30
C GLY A 193 3.32 -27.28 1.71
N ASP A 194 3.87 -26.43 0.87
CA ASP A 194 5.11 -25.72 1.11
C ASP A 194 5.00 -24.97 2.44
N ARG A 195 5.59 -25.53 3.51
CA ARG A 195 5.53 -24.97 4.88
C ARG A 195 5.96 -23.51 4.92
N SER A 196 6.85 -23.11 4.02
CA SER A 196 7.30 -21.73 3.86
C SER A 196 6.14 -20.79 3.54
N THR A 197 5.24 -21.21 2.64
CA THR A 197 4.07 -20.41 2.27
C THR A 197 3.07 -20.25 3.40
N ASP A 198 2.87 -21.29 4.21
CA ASP A 198 1.93 -21.24 5.33
C ASP A 198 2.48 -20.40 6.49
N ARG A 199 3.76 -20.55 6.83
CA ARG A 199 4.47 -19.68 7.80
C ARG A 199 4.37 -18.20 7.40
N ARG A 200 4.59 -17.90 6.11
CA ARG A 200 4.46 -16.53 5.58
C ARG A 200 3.02 -16.01 5.68
N LYS A 201 2.02 -16.82 5.33
CA LYS A 201 0.60 -16.42 5.44
C LYS A 201 0.23 -16.10 6.89
N GLU A 202 0.68 -16.91 7.84
CA GLU A 202 0.46 -16.68 9.27
C GLU A 202 1.08 -15.35 9.73
N PHE A 203 2.34 -15.09 9.36
CA PHE A 203 3.00 -13.82 9.65
C PHE A 203 2.25 -12.61 9.05
N VAL A 204 1.86 -12.70 7.77
CA VAL A 204 1.13 -11.62 7.07
C VAL A 204 -0.24 -11.38 7.72
N ALA A 205 -0.97 -12.43 8.09
CA ALA A 205 -2.24 -12.32 8.79
C ALA A 205 -2.07 -11.65 10.17
N TYR A 206 -1.03 -12.05 10.92
CA TYR A 206 -0.69 -11.43 12.19
C TYR A 206 -0.33 -9.95 12.04
N TYR A 207 0.51 -9.61 11.05
CA TYR A 207 0.87 -8.23 10.73
C TYR A 207 -0.35 -7.36 10.40
N HIS A 208 -1.27 -7.85 9.56
CA HIS A 208 -2.50 -7.11 9.25
C HIS A 208 -3.44 -6.96 10.46
N SER A 209 -3.49 -7.96 11.35
CA SER A 209 -4.25 -7.85 12.60
C SER A 209 -3.68 -6.74 13.49
N MET A 210 -2.37 -6.73 13.68
CA MET A 210 -1.69 -5.73 14.50
C MET A 210 -1.77 -4.35 13.89
N ARG A 211 -1.66 -4.22 12.57
CA ARG A 211 -1.87 -2.94 11.88
C ARG A 211 -3.27 -2.38 12.12
N ARG A 212 -4.33 -3.21 12.04
CA ARG A 212 -5.69 -2.75 12.35
C ARG A 212 -5.84 -2.29 13.80
N GLU A 213 -5.29 -3.06 14.74
CA GLU A 213 -5.29 -2.65 16.15
C GLU A 213 -4.57 -1.31 16.35
N TYR A 214 -3.48 -1.08 15.61
CA TYR A 214 -2.78 0.19 15.63
C TYR A 214 -3.63 1.35 15.09
N ASP A 215 -4.27 1.15 13.93
CA ASP A 215 -5.06 2.17 13.27
C ASP A 215 -6.33 2.53 14.08
N GLU A 216 -6.87 1.58 14.85
CA GLU A 216 -8.01 1.77 15.76
C GLU A 216 -7.62 2.38 17.12
N GLY A 217 -6.35 2.23 17.53
CA GLY A 217 -5.85 2.64 18.82
C GLY A 217 -5.38 4.09 18.89
N LYS A 218 -5.63 4.77 20.01
CA LYS A 218 -4.93 6.03 20.35
C LYS A 218 -3.55 5.70 20.89
N HIS A 219 -2.61 5.39 20.00
CA HIS A 219 -1.23 5.20 20.41
C HIS A 219 -0.63 6.56 20.77
N GLY A 220 -0.16 6.69 22.02
CA GLY A 220 0.56 7.88 22.46
C GLY A 220 1.90 8.02 21.72
N LYS A 221 2.63 9.11 22.00
CA LYS A 221 3.96 9.38 21.41
C LYS A 221 4.95 8.22 21.59
N ASN A 222 4.76 7.38 22.60
CA ASN A 222 5.60 6.23 22.88
C ASN A 222 4.97 4.94 22.29
N GLN A 223 5.35 4.62 21.06
CA GLN A 223 4.88 3.43 20.34
C GLN A 223 5.71 2.18 20.67
N ARG A 224 6.79 2.33 21.44
CA ARG A 224 7.73 1.26 21.82
C ARG A 224 7.04 0.03 22.38
N ALA A 225 6.09 0.21 23.31
CA ALA A 225 5.39 -0.92 23.93
C ALA A 225 4.57 -1.73 22.92
N PHE A 226 3.97 -1.04 21.94
CA PHE A 226 3.23 -1.67 20.87
C PHE A 226 4.15 -2.46 19.92
N ILE A 227 5.27 -1.86 19.50
CA ILE A 227 6.26 -2.51 18.63
C ILE A 227 6.89 -3.72 19.35
N CYS A 228 7.20 -3.59 20.64
CA CYS A 228 7.67 -4.70 21.47
C CYS A 228 6.66 -5.85 21.47
N ARG A 229 5.38 -5.57 21.72
CA ARG A 229 4.31 -6.59 21.69
C ARG A 229 4.14 -7.22 20.32
N PHE A 230 4.30 -6.44 19.24
CA PHE A 230 4.28 -6.96 17.87
C PHE A 230 5.40 -7.98 17.64
N ILE A 231 6.65 -7.64 17.97
CA ILE A 231 7.79 -8.56 17.81
C ILE A 231 7.60 -9.81 18.67
N ASP A 232 7.16 -9.63 19.92
CA ASP A 232 6.97 -10.72 20.87
C ASP A 232 5.80 -11.66 20.48
N GLY A 233 4.86 -11.19 19.65
CA GLY A 233 3.71 -11.98 19.19
C GLY A 233 3.91 -12.68 17.85
N ILE A 234 5.07 -12.50 17.19
CA ILE A 234 5.42 -13.30 16.02
C ILE A 234 5.70 -14.73 16.50
N GLY A 235 4.79 -15.66 16.19
CA GLY A 235 4.90 -17.06 16.62
C GLY A 235 6.05 -17.82 15.95
N ASP A 236 6.54 -17.31 14.82
CA ASP A 236 7.64 -17.90 14.07
C ASP A 236 9.00 -17.29 14.48
N PRO A 237 9.92 -18.10 15.07
CA PRO A 237 11.19 -17.58 15.57
C PRO A 237 12.08 -17.03 14.48
N ASP A 238 12.03 -17.57 13.26
CA ASP A 238 12.90 -17.15 12.16
C ASP A 238 12.43 -15.80 11.61
N PHE A 239 11.12 -15.60 11.45
CA PHE A 239 10.56 -14.29 11.08
C PHE A 239 10.81 -13.24 12.17
N SER A 240 10.69 -13.63 13.44
CA SER A 240 10.98 -12.73 14.55
C SER A 240 12.45 -12.30 14.56
N HIS A 241 13.37 -13.24 14.35
CA HIS A 241 14.80 -12.94 14.27
C HIS A 241 15.13 -12.08 13.05
N TRP A 242 14.64 -12.45 11.87
CA TRP A 242 14.80 -11.68 10.63
C TRP A 242 14.35 -10.23 10.79
N LEU A 243 13.15 -10.01 11.32
CA LEU A 243 12.63 -8.65 11.52
C LEU A 243 13.52 -7.85 12.46
N GLN A 244 14.03 -8.46 13.53
CA GLN A 244 14.92 -7.81 14.49
C GLN A 244 16.26 -7.42 13.87
N GLU A 245 16.84 -8.28 13.01
CA GLU A 245 18.06 -7.97 12.28
C GLU A 245 17.84 -6.86 11.24
N CYS A 246 16.72 -6.88 10.51
CA CYS A 246 16.35 -5.79 9.61
C CYS A 246 16.18 -4.46 10.34
N LEU A 247 15.59 -4.48 11.54
CA LEU A 247 15.42 -3.30 12.38
C LEU A 247 16.77 -2.74 12.87
N LYS A 248 17.71 -3.60 13.28
CA LYS A 248 19.08 -3.18 13.64
C LYS A 248 19.82 -2.57 12.46
N ALA A 249 19.73 -3.21 11.29
CA ALA A 249 20.44 -2.77 10.09
C ALA A 249 19.91 -1.42 9.58
N GLN A 250 18.59 -1.24 9.57
CA GLN A 250 17.97 -0.02 9.06
C GLN A 250 18.01 1.14 10.06
N TYR A 251 17.97 0.85 11.37
CA TYR A 251 17.86 1.86 12.43
C TYR A 251 18.85 1.62 13.59
N PRO A 252 20.17 1.65 13.34
CA PRO A 252 21.18 1.33 14.35
C PRO A 252 21.15 2.26 15.57
N ASP A 253 20.74 3.52 15.40
CA ASP A 253 20.62 4.51 16.48
C ASP A 253 19.37 4.28 17.35
N LYS A 254 18.38 3.53 16.85
CA LYS A 254 17.10 3.29 17.52
C LYS A 254 16.94 1.87 18.04
N VAL A 255 17.76 0.94 17.58
CA VAL A 255 17.64 -0.49 17.85
C VAL A 255 18.99 -1.02 18.27
N HIS A 256 19.08 -1.48 19.52
CA HIS A 256 20.32 -1.98 20.10
C HIS A 256 20.15 -3.41 20.59
N ASP A 257 21.24 -4.12 20.81
CA ASP A 257 21.18 -5.42 21.48
C ASP A 257 20.68 -5.27 22.92
N ALA A 258 19.73 -6.12 23.30
CA ALA A 258 19.27 -6.18 24.67
C ALA A 258 20.40 -6.69 25.57
N LYS A 259 20.64 -6.01 26.69
CA LYS A 259 21.69 -6.40 27.68
C LYS A 259 21.57 -7.82 28.22
N ARG A 260 20.38 -8.43 28.10
CA ARG A 260 20.10 -9.80 28.53
C ARG A 260 19.16 -10.45 27.52
N PRO A 261 19.65 -11.31 26.60
CA PRO A 261 18.78 -12.02 25.70
C PRO A 261 17.86 -12.97 26.51
N PRO A 262 16.57 -13.08 26.13
CA PRO A 262 15.66 -14.02 26.77
C PRO A 262 16.12 -15.46 26.52
N LYS A 263 15.87 -16.35 27.49
CA LYS A 263 16.34 -17.74 27.44
C LYS A 263 15.61 -18.64 26.42
N ALA A 264 14.50 -18.18 25.84
CA ALA A 264 13.73 -18.96 24.86
C ALA A 264 13.01 -18.04 23.87
N GLY A 265 13.53 -17.94 22.64
CA GLY A 265 12.80 -17.46 21.45
C GLY A 265 12.23 -16.04 21.47
N GLY A 266 12.62 -15.20 22.43
CA GLY A 266 12.08 -13.85 22.58
C GLY A 266 12.93 -12.77 21.92
N ARG A 267 12.48 -11.52 22.06
CA ARG A 267 13.17 -10.32 21.56
C ARG A 267 14.61 -10.20 22.07
N THR A 268 15.56 -10.16 21.14
CA THR A 268 16.99 -9.90 21.36
C THR A 268 17.34 -8.41 21.27
N VAL A 269 16.41 -7.56 20.82
CA VAL A 269 16.62 -6.11 20.68
C VAL A 269 15.97 -5.24 21.77
N ALA A 270 16.65 -4.17 22.14
CA ALA A 270 16.10 -3.04 22.88
C ALA A 270 15.76 -1.91 21.90
N LEU A 271 14.51 -1.47 21.91
CA LEU A 271 14.02 -0.38 21.05
C LEU A 271 14.08 0.96 21.78
N SER A 272 14.50 2.01 21.07
CA SER A 272 14.38 3.41 21.48
C SER A 272 12.92 3.86 21.53
N ARG A 273 12.65 5.00 22.18
CA ARG A 273 11.32 5.63 22.21
C ARG A 273 10.97 6.31 20.89
N ASP A 274 11.97 6.63 20.08
CA ASP A 274 11.82 7.39 18.82
C ASP A 274 11.58 6.48 17.61
N LEU A 275 11.53 5.16 17.83
CA LEU A 275 11.13 4.22 16.81
C LEU A 275 9.61 4.21 16.69
N THR A 276 9.12 4.48 15.49
CA THR A 276 7.70 4.56 15.18
C THR A 276 7.21 3.30 14.46
N TRP A 277 5.92 3.02 14.55
CA TRP A 277 5.26 1.94 13.83
C TRP A 277 5.29 2.14 12.32
N GLU A 278 5.26 3.39 11.83
CA GLU A 278 5.39 3.69 10.40
C GLU A 278 6.74 3.23 9.83
N GLU A 279 7.82 3.40 10.59
CA GLU A 279 9.15 2.91 10.22
C GLU A 279 9.17 1.37 10.15
N VAL A 280 8.54 0.70 11.11
CA VAL A 280 8.42 -0.76 11.11
C VAL A 280 7.59 -1.25 9.90
N LYS A 281 6.45 -0.61 9.61
CA LYS A 281 5.63 -0.94 8.44
C LYS A 281 6.39 -0.74 7.13
N THR A 282 7.11 0.37 7.02
CA THR A 282 7.93 0.71 5.85
C THR A 282 9.00 -0.36 5.66
N LEU A 283 9.72 -0.73 6.72
CA LEU A 283 10.72 -1.79 6.68
C LEU A 283 10.12 -3.12 6.17
N ILE A 284 9.00 -3.58 6.75
CA ILE A 284 8.35 -4.84 6.33
C ILE A 284 7.88 -4.79 4.87
N LYS A 285 7.38 -3.64 4.41
CA LYS A 285 6.88 -3.46 3.05
C LYS A 285 7.99 -3.53 2.01
N TYR A 286 9.15 -2.95 2.28
CA TYR A 286 10.24 -2.81 1.31
C TYR A 286 11.33 -3.85 1.46
N THR A 287 11.38 -4.59 2.57
CA THR A 287 12.37 -5.65 2.75
C THR A 287 11.89 -6.94 2.08
N PRO A 288 12.69 -7.54 1.18
CA PRO A 288 12.35 -8.84 0.61
C PRO A 288 12.21 -9.88 1.72
N HIS A 289 11.11 -10.64 1.67
CA HIS A 289 10.83 -11.63 2.70
C HIS A 289 11.78 -12.82 2.51
N PRO A 290 12.37 -13.35 3.60
CA PRO A 290 13.23 -14.51 3.53
C PRO A 290 12.45 -15.72 3.04
N SER A 291 13.00 -16.43 2.05
CA SER A 291 12.57 -17.78 1.72
C SER A 291 13.22 -18.72 2.73
N PHE A 292 12.55 -18.96 3.86
CA PHE A 292 12.95 -20.05 4.75
C PHE A 292 12.61 -21.36 4.06
N THR A 293 13.58 -21.93 3.35
CA THR A 293 13.56 -23.32 2.91
C THR A 293 14.10 -24.15 4.08
N ASP A 294 13.21 -24.87 4.77
CA ASP A 294 13.56 -25.83 5.82
C ASP A 294 14.44 -26.96 5.28
#